data_AF-A0A426JK05-F1
#
_entry.id   AF-A0A426JK05-F1
#
_cell.length_a   1.000
_cell.length_b   1.000
_cell.length_c   1.000
_cell.angle_alpha   90.00
_cell.angle_beta   90.00
_cell.angle_gamma   90.00
#
_symmetry.space_group_name_H-M   'P 1'
#
loop_
_entity.id
_entity.type
_entity.pdbx_description
1 polymer ?
#
loop_
_entity_poly.entity_id
_entity_poly.type
_entity_poly.pdbx_seq_one_letter_code
_entity_poly.pdbx_strand_id
1 'polypeptide(L)' 'ESAEAAEYLVTPQVDVLEKLAGSVSPAAVLVPASTDGKEIAGRLAIRLDSGLLSEVVDIDGEGVASHSL' A
#
# COMPACT_ATOMS: atom_id res chain seq x y z
N GLU A 1 13.94 21.17 10.44
CA GLU A 1 13.63 19.94 9.69
C GLU A 1 14.52 19.90 8.46
N SER A 2 15.05 18.72 8.08
CA SER A 2 15.97 18.58 6.94
C SER A 2 15.19 18.35 5.64
N ALA A 3 15.68 18.89 4.52
CA ALA A 3 15.08 18.74 3.20
C ALA A 3 14.98 17.26 2.74
N GLU A 4 15.89 16.39 3.20
CA GLU A 4 15.84 14.93 2.94
C GLU A 4 14.61 14.26 3.54
N ALA A 5 14.08 14.76 4.67
CA ALA A 5 12.89 14.17 5.28
C ALA A 5 11.65 14.34 4.38
N ALA A 6 11.64 15.36 3.51
CA ALA A 6 10.58 15.58 2.53
C ALA A 6 10.69 14.69 1.30
N GLU A 7 11.87 14.12 1.01
CA GLU A 7 12.07 13.20 -0.13
C GLU A 7 11.65 11.76 0.19
N TYR A 8 11.62 11.34 1.46
CA TYR A 8 11.33 9.95 1.86
C TYR A 8 10.18 9.87 2.88
N LEU A 9 9.03 10.45 2.51
CA LEU A 9 7.84 10.59 3.35
C LEU A 9 6.99 9.30 3.46
N VAL A 10 7.63 8.13 3.55
CA VAL A 10 6.93 6.84 3.65
C VAL A 10 6.02 6.77 4.88
N THR A 11 6.52 7.20 6.04
CA THR A 11 5.75 7.16 7.29
C THR A 11 4.44 7.98 7.21
N PRO A 12 4.46 9.27 6.86
CA PRO A 12 3.21 10.04 6.75
C PRO A 12 2.30 9.56 5.61
N GLN A 13 2.83 8.96 4.54
CA GLN A 13 1.99 8.31 3.52
C GLN A 13 1.22 7.12 4.11
N VAL A 14 1.89 6.25 4.86
CA VAL A 14 1.24 5.13 5.56
C VAL A 14 0.20 5.61 6.56
N ASP A 15 0.49 6.66 7.34
CA ASP A 15 -0.44 7.23 8.34
C ASP A 15 -1.74 7.75 7.69
N VAL A 16 -1.64 8.40 6.51
CA VAL A 16 -2.81 8.89 5.78
C VAL A 16 -3.62 7.74 5.20
N LEU A 17 -2.94 6.73 4.61
CA LEU A 17 -3.61 5.56 4.05
C LEU A 17 -4.35 4.74 5.11
N GLU A 18 -3.75 4.54 6.28
CA GLU A 18 -4.37 3.85 7.42
C GLU A 18 -5.66 4.54 7.86
N LYS A 19 -5.60 5.87 8.04
CA LYS A 19 -6.78 6.68 8.41
C LYS A 19 -7.87 6.61 7.34
N LEU A 20 -7.50 6.71 6.07
CA LEU A 20 -8.45 6.64 4.96
C LEU A 20 -9.12 5.27 4.91
N ALA A 21 -8.33 4.18 4.94
CA ALA A 21 -8.83 2.82 4.94
C ALA A 21 -9.81 2.55 6.09
N GLY A 22 -9.50 3.03 7.29
CA GLY A 22 -10.42 2.95 8.44
C GLY A 22 -11.70 3.78 8.27
N SER A 23 -11.65 4.91 7.55
CA SER A 23 -12.81 5.80 7.36
C SER A 23 -13.77 5.39 6.24
N VAL A 24 -13.25 4.76 5.17
CA VAL A 24 -14.06 4.39 3.99
C VAL A 24 -14.19 2.89 3.77
N SER A 25 -13.46 2.06 4.53
CA SER A 25 -13.50 0.60 4.48
C SER A 25 -13.45 0.02 3.05
N PRO A 26 -12.39 0.31 2.27
CA PRO A 26 -12.28 -0.16 0.89
C PRO A 26 -12.13 -1.68 0.84
N ALA A 27 -12.54 -2.29 -0.27
CA ALA A 27 -12.32 -3.73 -0.51
C ALA A 27 -10.83 -4.09 -0.69
N ALA A 28 -10.04 -3.17 -1.26
CA ALA A 28 -8.60 -3.31 -1.44
C ALA A 28 -7.92 -1.94 -1.54
N VAL A 29 -6.62 -1.90 -1.25
CA VAL A 29 -5.76 -0.74 -1.51
C VAL A 29 -4.74 -1.13 -2.57
N LEU A 30 -4.75 -0.46 -3.71
CA LEU A 30 -3.81 -0.72 -4.80
C LEU A 30 -2.63 0.26 -4.71
N VAL A 31 -1.42 -0.28 -4.64
CA VAL A 31 -0.19 0.49 -4.58
C VAL A 31 0.73 0.05 -5.73
N PRO A 32 1.32 0.96 -6.51
CA PRO A 32 2.32 0.59 -7.52
C PRO A 32 3.47 -0.20 -6.90
N ALA A 33 3.95 -1.24 -7.58
CA ALA A 33 5.08 -2.06 -7.13
C ALA A 33 6.45 -1.36 -7.33
N SER A 34 6.55 -0.07 -7.00
CA SER A 34 7.82 0.68 -6.93
C SER A 34 8.57 0.38 -5.63
N THR A 35 9.81 0.85 -5.50
CA THR A 35 10.60 0.73 -4.26
C THR A 35 9.81 1.25 -3.05
N ASP A 36 9.34 2.50 -3.12
CA ASP A 36 8.56 3.12 -2.04
C ASP A 36 7.20 2.44 -1.87
N GLY A 37 6.55 2.06 -2.98
CA GLY A 37 5.25 1.41 -2.93
C GLY A 37 5.27 0.08 -2.19
N LYS A 38 6.33 -0.72 -2.36
CA LYS A 38 6.54 -1.96 -1.61
C LYS A 38 6.72 -1.70 -0.12
N GLU A 39 7.45 -0.66 0.25
CA GLU A 39 7.63 -0.27 1.64
C GLU A 39 6.32 0.21 2.28
N ILE A 40 5.57 1.07 1.57
CA ILE A 40 4.27 1.58 1.99
C ILE A 40 3.27 0.43 2.18
N ALA A 41 3.15 -0.45 1.17
CA ALA A 41 2.19 -1.55 1.19
C ALA A 41 2.46 -2.55 2.31
N GLY A 42 3.73 -2.91 2.55
CA GLY A 42 4.12 -3.78 3.66
C GLY A 42 3.79 -3.18 5.03
N ARG A 43 4.14 -1.90 5.25
CA ARG A 43 3.84 -1.21 6.50
C ARG A 43 2.34 -1.04 6.74
N LEU A 44 1.59 -0.68 5.70
CA LEU A 44 0.14 -0.51 5.76
C LEU A 44 -0.56 -1.83 6.08
N ALA A 45 -0.17 -2.93 5.42
CA ALA A 45 -0.77 -4.23 5.64
C ALA A 45 -0.66 -4.70 7.10
N ILE A 46 0.50 -4.48 7.73
CA ILE A 46 0.71 -4.79 9.15
C ILE A 46 -0.22 -3.94 10.04
N ARG A 47 -0.33 -2.64 9.78
CA ARG A 47 -1.16 -1.74 10.62
C ARG A 47 -2.66 -2.03 10.50
N LEU A 48 -3.10 -2.45 9.32
CA LEU A 48 -4.50 -2.80 9.06
C LEU A 48 -4.84 -4.26 9.39
N ASP A 49 -3.87 -5.06 9.85
CA ASP A 49 -4.02 -6.51 10.03
C ASP A 49 -4.56 -7.20 8.75
N SER A 50 -4.02 -6.79 7.60
CA SER A 50 -4.47 -7.25 6.29
C SER A 50 -3.42 -8.11 5.57
N GLY A 51 -3.87 -8.86 4.57
CA GLY A 51 -2.97 -9.51 3.62
C GLY A 51 -2.29 -8.52 2.66
N LEU A 52 -1.21 -8.97 2.03
CA LEU A 52 -0.50 -8.25 0.97
C LEU A 52 -0.26 -9.20 -0.22
N LEU A 53 -0.60 -8.74 -1.42
CA LEU A 53 -0.24 -9.40 -2.69
C LEU A 53 0.81 -8.53 -3.39
N SER A 54 1.97 -9.11 -3.73
CA SER A 54 3.07 -8.39 -4.41
C SER A 54 3.18 -8.79 -5.87
N GLU A 55 3.73 -7.90 -6.69
CA GLU A 55 3.93 -8.11 -8.13
C GLU A 55 2.65 -8.52 -8.89
N VAL A 56 1.51 -7.96 -8.47
CA VAL A 56 0.23 -8.15 -9.16
C VAL A 56 0.28 -7.45 -10.51
N VAL A 57 -0.01 -8.20 -11.58
CA VAL A 57 -0.05 -7.71 -12.95
C VAL A 57 -1.47 -7.62 -13.52
N ASP A 58 -2.45 -8.25 -12.86
CA ASP A 58 -3.86 -8.21 -13.24
C ASP A 58 -4.78 -8.50 -12.04
N ILE A 59 -5.99 -7.94 -12.06
CA ILE A 59 -7.07 -8.22 -11.10
C ILE A 59 -8.37 -8.33 -11.88
N ASP A 60 -9.05 -9.47 -11.79
CA ASP A 60 -10.30 -9.70 -12.50
C ASP A 60 -11.54 -9.15 -11.76
N GLY A 61 -12.72 -9.31 -12.37
CA GLY A 61 -13.99 -8.84 -11.81
C GLY A 61 -14.46 -9.60 -10.56
N GLU A 62 -13.85 -10.74 -10.24
CA GLU A 62 -14.11 -11.50 -9.00
C GLU A 62 -13.13 -11.11 -7.88
N GLY A 63 -12.15 -10.25 -8.18
CA GLY A 63 -11.12 -9.82 -7.23
C GLY A 63 -9.95 -10.81 -7.12
N VAL A 64 -9.80 -11.72 -8.08
CA VAL A 64 -8.65 -12.63 -8.15
C VAL A 64 -7.49 -11.89 -8.80
N ALA A 65 -6.36 -11.84 -8.10
CA ALA A 65 -5.14 -11.21 -8.59
C ALA A 65 -4.17 -12.23 -9.18
N SER A 66 -3.58 -11.91 -10.33
CA SER A 66 -2.47 -12.66 -10.93
C SER A 66 -1.15 -11.95 -10.66
N HIS A 67 -0.12 -12.70 -10.25
CA HIS A 67 1.22 -12.16 -9.98
C HIS A 67 2.28 -12.74 -10.92
N SER A 68 3.36 -12.00 -11.15
CA SER A 68 4.53 -12.44 -11.94
C SER A 68 5.82 -12.11 -11.22
N LEU A 69 6.77 -13.06 -11.17
CA LEU A 69 8.08 -12.90 -10.54
C LEU A 69 9.21 -13.01 -11.58
#